data_AF-A0A948WDM7-F1
#
_entry.id   AF-A0A948WDM7-F1
#
_cell.length_a   1.000
_cell.length_b   1.000
_cell.length_c   1.000
_cell.angle_alpha   90.00
_cell.angle_beta   90.00
_cell.angle_gamma   90.00
#
_symmetry.space_group_name_H-M   'P 1'
#
loop_
_entity.id
_entity.type
_entity.pdbx_description
1 polymer ?
#
loop_
_entity_poly.entity_id
_entity_poly.type
_entity_poly.pdbx_seq_one_letter_code
_entity_poly.pdbx_strand_id
1 'polypeptide(L)'
;MARKQTKPATKKDTKKTQSEQKAKDAKQAPKTAETTPKVIEPESAPKATKPEPAPKPNVTEPLVVFAFRLTRAERDLIHRVAGSAKASKFVKGVVLATARGDLDTVKKILEEGIS
;
A
#
# COMPACT_ATOMS: atom_id res chain seq x y z
N MET A 1 33.78 27.35 -36.27
CA MET A 1 33.95 25.99 -36.84
C MET A 1 33.02 25.04 -36.10
N ALA A 2 31.98 24.57 -36.78
CA ALA A 2 31.00 23.62 -36.25
C ALA A 2 31.57 22.19 -36.25
N ARG A 3 31.36 21.43 -35.17
CA ARG A 3 31.47 19.97 -35.20
C ARG A 3 30.21 19.35 -34.59
N LYS A 4 29.66 18.45 -35.40
CA LYS A 4 28.35 17.80 -35.30
C LYS A 4 28.28 16.80 -34.15
N GLN A 5 27.04 16.57 -33.73
CA GLN A 5 26.55 15.43 -32.96
C GLN A 5 27.08 14.09 -33.48
N THR A 6 27.30 13.12 -32.58
CA THR A 6 26.93 11.71 -32.78
C THR A 6 26.81 10.99 -31.43
N LYS A 7 25.59 10.54 -31.11
CA LYS A 7 25.33 9.41 -30.19
C LYS A 7 25.80 8.11 -30.85
N PRO A 8 26.17 7.08 -30.07
CA PRO A 8 25.89 5.72 -30.46
C PRO A 8 24.94 5.05 -29.46
N ALA A 9 23.86 4.51 -30.02
CA ALA A 9 23.01 3.52 -29.38
C ALA A 9 23.73 2.15 -29.43
N THR A 10 23.62 1.38 -28.35
CA THR A 10 23.89 -0.06 -28.39
C THR A 10 22.74 -0.79 -27.71
N LYS A 11 21.86 -1.33 -28.56
CA LYS A 11 20.93 -2.42 -28.23
C LYS A 11 21.76 -3.66 -27.88
N LYS A 12 21.37 -4.39 -26.84
CA LYS A 12 21.63 -5.82 -26.73
C LYS A 12 20.42 -6.49 -26.08
N ASP A 13 19.54 -6.97 -26.94
CA ASP A 13 18.51 -7.96 -26.67
C ASP A 13 19.10 -9.24 -26.06
N THR A 14 18.45 -9.80 -25.03
CA THR A 14 18.28 -11.24 -24.73
C THR A 14 17.36 -11.31 -23.48
N LYS A 15 16.03 -11.32 -23.63
CA LYS A 15 15.14 -12.49 -23.83
C LYS A 15 14.92 -13.36 -22.58
N LYS A 16 13.80 -13.12 -21.87
CA LYS A 16 12.78 -14.08 -21.36
C LYS A 16 11.72 -13.27 -20.57
N THR A 17 10.51 -12.97 -21.07
CA THR A 17 9.34 -13.85 -21.30
C THR A 17 8.95 -14.56 -19.99
N GLN A 18 7.82 -14.27 -19.31
CA GLN A 18 6.40 -14.31 -19.73
C GLN A 18 5.56 -13.50 -18.69
N SER A 19 4.78 -12.46 -19.02
CA SER A 19 3.36 -12.42 -19.49
C SER A 19 2.41 -13.29 -18.65
N GLU A 20 1.55 -12.74 -17.79
CA GLU A 20 0.34 -11.92 -18.04
C GLU A 20 -0.90 -12.79 -18.37
N GLN A 21 -1.94 -12.56 -17.57
CA GLN A 21 -3.25 -13.20 -17.57
C GLN A 21 -4.00 -12.95 -18.89
N LYS A 22 -4.68 -13.97 -19.44
CA LYS A 22 -6.02 -13.78 -20.03
C LYS A 22 -6.77 -15.09 -20.23
N ALA A 23 -8.06 -14.98 -20.01
CA ALA A 23 -9.05 -16.05 -20.01
C ALA A 23 -9.76 -16.22 -21.37
N LYS A 24 -10.41 -17.39 -21.47
CA LYS A 24 -11.67 -17.72 -22.17
C LYS A 24 -11.67 -18.32 -23.60
N ASP A 25 -12.48 -19.39 -23.65
CA ASP A 25 -13.35 -19.90 -24.72
C ASP A 25 -12.76 -20.70 -25.89
N ALA A 26 -13.03 -22.03 -25.90
CA ALA A 26 -13.83 -22.71 -26.94
C ALA A 26 -13.94 -24.25 -26.71
N LYS A 27 -15.06 -24.66 -26.12
CA LYS A 27 -16.00 -25.73 -26.51
C LYS A 27 -15.53 -26.83 -27.52
N GLN A 28 -15.43 -28.09 -27.07
CA GLN A 28 -16.13 -29.26 -27.67
C GLN A 28 -15.94 -30.55 -26.84
N ALA A 29 -17.05 -31.25 -26.57
CA ALA A 29 -17.13 -32.60 -25.99
C ALA A 29 -17.24 -33.65 -27.12
N PRO A 30 -17.06 -34.97 -26.83
CA PRO A 30 -18.26 -35.79 -26.58
C PRO A 30 -18.13 -36.95 -25.56
N LYS A 31 -19.23 -37.08 -24.80
CA LYS A 31 -19.99 -38.24 -24.23
C LYS A 31 -19.41 -39.67 -24.17
N THR A 32 -19.50 -40.27 -22.97
CA THR A 32 -20.16 -41.57 -22.63
C THR A 32 -20.38 -41.62 -21.10
N ALA A 33 -21.63 -41.56 -20.59
CA ALA A 33 -22.44 -42.66 -20.03
C ALA A 33 -21.83 -43.25 -18.72
N GLU A 34 -22.43 -43.22 -17.51
CA GLU A 34 -23.75 -43.75 -17.09
C GLU A 34 -24.10 -43.33 -15.62
N THR A 35 -25.40 -43.11 -15.36
CA THR A 35 -26.22 -43.58 -14.20
C THR A 35 -26.00 -43.10 -12.74
N THR A 36 -26.85 -42.12 -12.34
CA THR A 36 -27.56 -41.77 -11.05
C THR A 36 -27.32 -42.53 -9.72
N PRO A 37 -27.62 -41.98 -8.48
CA PRO A 37 -28.64 -40.96 -8.15
C PRO A 37 -28.32 -39.90 -7.05
N LYS A 38 -29.00 -38.75 -7.20
CA LYS A 38 -29.61 -37.84 -6.18
C LYS A 38 -29.18 -38.03 -4.70
N VAL A 39 -28.40 -37.08 -4.18
CA VAL A 39 -28.31 -36.80 -2.74
C VAL A 39 -28.68 -35.34 -2.50
N ILE A 40 -29.53 -35.19 -1.50
CA ILE A 40 -30.34 -34.04 -1.16
C ILE A 40 -29.47 -32.96 -0.51
N GLU A 41 -29.71 -31.73 -0.94
CA GLU A 41 -29.21 -30.47 -0.41
C GLU A 41 -29.61 -30.30 1.06
N PRO A 42 -28.67 -30.15 2.02
CA PRO A 42 -29.01 -29.64 3.33
C PRO A 42 -28.90 -28.10 3.31
N GLU A 43 -30.08 -27.49 3.20
CA GLU A 43 -30.54 -26.27 3.85
C GLU A 43 -29.46 -25.30 4.36
N SER A 44 -29.35 -24.17 3.65
CA SER A 44 -28.51 -23.04 4.03
C SER A 44 -28.95 -22.46 5.38
N ALA A 45 -28.11 -22.58 6.40
CA ALA A 45 -28.30 -21.89 7.67
C ALA A 45 -28.39 -20.36 7.45
N PRO A 46 -29.35 -19.66 8.07
CA PRO A 46 -29.47 -18.22 7.94
C PRO A 46 -28.26 -17.54 8.61
N LYS A 47 -27.44 -16.84 7.81
CA LYS A 47 -26.37 -15.97 8.31
C LYS A 47 -27.00 -14.91 9.20
N ALA A 48 -26.67 -14.94 10.50
CA ALA A 48 -26.96 -13.87 11.43
C ALA A 48 -26.39 -12.55 10.89
N THR A 49 -27.28 -11.60 10.61
CA THR A 49 -26.93 -10.26 10.16
C THR A 49 -26.20 -9.54 11.29
N LYS A 50 -24.90 -9.31 11.12
CA LYS A 50 -24.08 -8.50 12.02
C LYS A 50 -24.67 -7.08 12.04
N PRO A 51 -24.91 -6.46 13.22
CA PRO A 51 -25.43 -5.10 13.29
C PRO A 51 -24.45 -4.14 12.61
N GLU A 52 -25.00 -3.33 11.71
CA GLU A 52 -24.27 -2.30 10.99
C GLU A 52 -23.75 -1.25 12.00
N PRO A 53 -22.45 -0.94 11.99
CA PRO A 53 -21.90 0.06 12.90
C PRO A 53 -22.50 1.42 12.58
N ALA A 54 -23.04 2.08 13.60
CA ALA A 54 -23.64 3.41 13.49
C ALA A 54 -22.69 4.40 12.77
N PRO A 55 -23.22 5.28 11.90
CA PRO A 55 -22.42 6.24 11.16
C PRO A 55 -21.73 7.19 12.16
N LYS A 56 -20.39 7.17 12.17
CA LYS A 56 -19.60 8.11 12.97
C LYS A 56 -19.84 9.53 12.43
N PRO A 57 -20.01 10.54 13.31
CA PRO A 57 -20.16 11.92 12.87
C PRO A 57 -18.91 12.31 12.07
N ASN A 58 -19.12 12.62 10.79
CA ASN A 58 -18.06 12.95 9.86
C ASN A 58 -17.73 14.44 10.00
N VAL A 59 -17.14 14.81 11.14
CA VAL A 59 -16.55 16.14 11.30
C VAL A 59 -15.19 16.10 10.61
N THR A 60 -15.20 16.22 9.28
CA THR A 60 -13.97 16.32 8.51
C THR A 60 -13.47 17.76 8.62
N GLU A 61 -12.55 18.02 9.56
CA GLU A 61 -11.82 19.28 9.55
C GLU A 61 -11.10 19.45 8.19
N PRO A 62 -10.97 20.68 7.67
CA PRO A 62 -10.23 20.91 6.43
C PRO A 62 -8.75 20.57 6.65
N LEU A 63 -8.30 19.44 6.09
CA LEU A 63 -6.91 18.99 6.17
C LEU A 63 -6.08 19.64 5.06
N VAL A 64 -4.91 20.17 5.43
CA VAL A 64 -3.91 20.72 4.49
C VAL A 64 -2.69 19.80 4.39
N VAL A 65 -2.02 19.84 3.24
CA VAL A 65 -0.80 19.06 3.00
C VAL A 65 0.43 19.93 3.28
N PHE A 66 1.31 19.44 4.14
CA PHE A 66 2.65 19.99 4.34
C PHE A 66 3.67 18.91 3.99
N ALA A 67 4.55 19.17 3.03
CA ALA A 67 5.44 18.17 2.45
C ALA A 67 6.90 18.64 2.45
N PHE A 68 7.81 17.71 2.73
CA PHE A 68 9.26 17.90 2.64
C PHE A 68 9.84 17.07 1.49
N ARG A 69 10.86 17.61 0.82
CA ARG A 69 11.72 16.80 -0.07
C ARG A 69 12.88 16.30 0.76
N LEU A 70 12.94 14.99 0.98
CA LEU A 70 14.01 14.34 1.72
C LEU A 70 14.97 13.65 0.76
N THR A 71 16.26 13.74 1.07
CA THR A 71 17.27 12.84 0.53
C THR A 71 17.06 11.42 1.08
N ARG A 72 17.68 10.45 0.43
CA ARG A 72 17.64 9.05 0.88
C ARG A 72 18.22 8.89 2.30
N ALA A 73 19.31 9.60 2.59
CA ALA A 73 19.98 9.55 3.88
C ALA A 73 19.08 10.09 5.01
N GLU A 74 18.42 11.23 4.80
CA GLU A 74 17.51 11.82 5.80
C GLU A 74 16.31 10.92 6.09
N ARG A 75 15.70 10.34 5.04
CA ARG A 75 14.62 9.37 5.21
C ARG A 75 15.09 8.17 6.02
N ASP A 76 16.25 7.62 5.70
CA ASP A 76 16.78 6.43 6.38
C ASP A 76 17.13 6.74 7.84
N LEU A 77 17.57 7.96 8.17
CA LEU A 77 17.74 8.42 9.56
C LEU A 77 16.40 8.45 10.31
N ILE A 78 15.36 9.06 9.71
CA ILE A 78 14.03 9.12 10.33
C ILE A 78 13.46 7.70 10.53
N HIS A 79 13.66 6.81 9.55
CA HIS A 79 13.22 5.42 9.65
C HIS A 79 14.01 4.61 10.69
N ARG A 80 15.29 4.89 10.91
CA ARG A 80 16.09 4.23 11.95
C ARG A 80 15.64 4.60 13.36
N VAL A 81 15.20 5.85 13.55
CA VAL A 81 14.64 6.29 14.82
C VAL A 81 13.23 5.70 14.93
N ALA A 82 12.24 6.29 14.26
CA ALA A 82 10.83 5.98 14.53
C ALA A 82 10.29 4.69 13.88
N GLY A 83 11.06 4.04 13.00
CA GLY A 83 10.54 3.00 12.12
C GLY A 83 9.74 3.56 10.94
N SER A 84 9.72 2.85 9.81
CA SER A 84 9.00 3.28 8.60
C SER A 84 7.50 3.48 8.82
N ALA A 85 6.88 2.67 9.69
CA ALA A 85 5.44 2.74 9.96
C ALA A 85 5.02 3.98 10.77
N LYS A 86 5.90 4.51 11.62
CA LYS A 86 5.60 5.66 12.50
C LYS A 86 6.32 6.95 12.10
N ALA A 87 7.20 6.92 11.09
CA ALA A 87 7.97 8.06 10.62
C ALA A 87 7.14 9.35 10.46
N SER A 88 6.01 9.29 9.75
CA SER A 88 5.15 10.46 9.54
C SER A 88 4.53 11.00 10.83
N LYS A 89 4.15 10.12 11.77
CA LYS A 89 3.61 10.52 13.08
C LYS A 89 4.70 11.13 13.96
N PHE A 90 5.90 10.56 13.93
CA PHE A 90 7.05 11.08 14.64
C PHE A 90 7.40 12.50 14.19
N VAL A 91 7.59 12.71 12.87
CA VAL A 91 7.92 14.03 12.33
C VAL A 91 6.83 15.04 12.66
N LYS A 92 5.55 14.69 12.48
CA LYS A 92 4.43 15.56 12.84
C LYS A 92 4.43 15.91 14.34
N GLY A 93 4.64 14.92 15.20
CA GLY A 93 4.66 15.09 16.65
C GLY A 93 5.76 16.04 17.10
N VAL A 94 6.99 15.81 16.65
CA VAL A 94 8.14 16.66 16.98
C VAL A 94 7.91 18.09 16.50
N VAL A 95 7.49 18.29 15.24
CA VAL A 95 7.27 19.63 14.67
C VAL A 95 6.16 20.38 15.41
N LEU A 96 5.04 19.72 15.74
CA LEU A 96 3.94 20.36 16.47
C LEU A 96 4.31 20.69 17.92
N ALA A 97 5.01 19.80 18.62
CA ALA A 97 5.46 20.06 19.98
C ALA A 97 6.48 21.21 20.01
N THR A 98 7.42 21.22 19.06
CA THR A 98 8.40 22.31 18.90
C THR A 98 7.72 23.64 18.58
N ALA A 99 6.75 23.65 17.66
CA ALA A 99 6.01 24.87 17.30
C ALA A 99 5.16 25.42 18.47
N ARG A 100 4.78 24.56 19.42
CA ARG A 100 4.09 24.95 20.66
C ARG A 100 5.03 25.38 21.78
N GLY A 101 6.35 25.24 21.61
CA GLY A 101 7.34 25.50 22.66
C GLY A 101 7.38 24.44 23.77
N ASP A 102 6.76 23.27 23.55
CA ASP A 102 6.67 22.20 24.54
C ASP A 102 7.86 21.24 24.41
N LEU A 103 8.97 21.60 25.07
CA LEU A 103 10.21 20.84 25.02
C LEU A 103 10.12 19.48 25.73
N ASP A 104 9.26 19.34 26.74
CA ASP A 104 9.08 18.08 27.47
C ASP A 104 8.38 17.04 26.60
N THR A 105 7.36 17.46 25.85
CA THR A 105 6.73 16.59 24.84
C THR A 105 7.71 16.20 23.74
N VAL A 106 8.59 17.10 23.29
CA VAL A 106 9.64 16.75 22.32
C VAL A 106 10.55 15.64 22.87
N LYS A 107 11.04 15.78 24.11
CA LYS A 107 11.89 14.75 24.75
C LYS A 107 11.17 13.41 24.83
N LYS A 108 9.92 13.41 25.28
CA LYS A 108 9.11 12.19 25.37
C LYS A 108 8.93 11.51 24.01
N ILE A 109 8.66 12.28 22.95
CA ILE A 109 8.53 11.73 21.58
C ILE A 109 9.87 11.15 21.10
N LEU A 110 10.99 11.76 21.45
CA LEU A 110 12.31 11.23 21.11
C LEU A 110 12.59 9.91 21.85
N GLU A 111 12.23 9.79 23.12
CA GLU A 111 12.40 8.54 23.89
C GLU A 111 11.49 7.41 23.37
N GLU A 112 10.22 7.69 23.11
CA GLU A 112 9.28 6.71 22.53
C GLU A 112 9.64 6.33 21.09
N GLY A 113 10.27 7.24 20.35
CA GLY A 113 10.74 7.04 19.00
C GLY A 113 12.00 6.18 18.89
N ILE A 114 12.66 5.80 19.98
CA ILE A 114 13.87 4.95 19.98
C ILE A 114 13.54 3.46 20.28
N SER A 115 12.26 3.10 20.46
CA SER A 115 11.80 1.70 20.67
C SER A 115 11.44 0.98 19.38
#